data_AF-Q155U5-F1
#
_entry.id   AF-Q155U5-F1
#
_cell.length_a   1.000
_cell.length_b   1.000
_cell.length_c   1.000
_cell.angle_alpha   90.00
_cell.angle_beta   90.00
_cell.angle_gamma   90.00
#
_symmetry.space_group_name_H-M   'P 1'
#
loop_
_entity.id
_entity.type
_entity.pdbx_description
1 polymer ?
#
loop_
_entity_poly.entity_id
_entity_poly.type
_entity_poly.pdbx_seq_one_letter_code
_entity_poly.pdbx_strand_id
1 'polypeptide(L)'
;QLSFKNMCKLKPLLQRWLNEADNTQNMEQLCNMEQMLAQARKRKRRTSIENNVKGTLENFFQKCSKPGPQEIYQIAEDLSLEKDVVRVWFCNRR
;
A
#
# COMPACT_ATOMS: atom_id res chain seq x y z
N GLN A 1 -15.26 1.80 -7.95
CA GLN A 1 -15.36 0.84 -9.07
C GLN A 1 -13.95 0.45 -9.52
N LEU A 2 -13.69 -0.84 -9.75
CA LEU A 2 -12.37 -1.29 -10.25
C LEU A 2 -12.30 -1.16 -11.77
N SER A 3 -11.10 -0.95 -12.32
CA SER A 3 -10.90 -0.92 -13.77
C SER A 3 -11.11 -2.31 -14.38
N PHE A 4 -11.48 -2.37 -15.66
CA PHE A 4 -11.66 -3.63 -16.39
C PHE A 4 -10.42 -4.54 -16.30
N LYS A 5 -9.22 -3.99 -16.47
CA LYS A 5 -7.96 -4.74 -16.35
C LYS A 5 -7.75 -5.31 -14.94
N ASN A 6 -8.14 -4.58 -13.89
CA ASN A 6 -8.08 -5.09 -12.52
C ASN A 6 -9.13 -6.17 -12.27
N MET A 7 -10.34 -6.00 -12.81
CA MET A 7 -11.39 -7.03 -12.76
C MET A 7 -10.96 -8.32 -13.42
N CYS A 8 -10.38 -8.27 -14.62
CA CYS A 8 -9.88 -9.46 -15.33
C CYS A 8 -8.76 -10.18 -14.57
N LYS A 9 -7.94 -9.46 -13.80
CA LYS A 9 -6.91 -10.05 -12.94
C LYS A 9 -7.50 -10.71 -11.69
N LEU A 10 -8.51 -10.09 -11.08
CA LEU A 10 -9.12 -10.59 -9.85
C LEU A 10 -10.08 -11.75 -10.08
N LYS A 11 -10.85 -11.73 -11.18
CA LYS A 11 -11.88 -12.73 -11.48
C LYS A 11 -11.39 -14.18 -11.34
N PRO A 12 -10.29 -14.63 -11.96
CA PRO A 12 -9.84 -16.01 -11.82
C PRO A 12 -9.36 -16.36 -10.41
N LEU A 13 -8.83 -15.39 -9.65
CA LEU A 13 -8.38 -15.62 -8.26
C LEU A 13 -9.56 -15.81 -7.33
N LEU A 14 -10.57 -14.95 -7.44
CA LEU A 14 -11.78 -15.02 -6.63
C LEU A 14 -12.63 -16.26 -6.96
N GLN A 15 -12.68 -16.66 -8.23
CA GLN A 15 -13.39 -17.87 -8.64
C GLN A 15 -12.73 -19.15 -8.08
N ARG A 16 -11.39 -19.21 -8.05
CA ARG A 16 -10.68 -20.33 -7.40
C ARG A 16 -10.96 -20.38 -5.90
N TRP A 17 -10.86 -19.23 -5.22
CA TRP A 17 -11.19 -19.13 -3.80
C TRP A 17 -12.62 -19.59 -3.50
N LEU A 18 -13.59 -19.19 -4.32
CA LEU A 18 -14.99 -19.59 -4.14
C LEU A 18 -15.16 -21.11 -4.28
N ASN A 19 -14.57 -21.71 -5.33
CA ASN A 19 -14.64 -23.16 -5.53
C ASN A 19 -13.99 -23.92 -4.36
N GLU A 20 -12.87 -23.44 -3.82
CA GLU A 20 -12.20 -24.06 -2.66
C GLU A 20 -13.03 -23.91 -1.37
N ALA A 21 -13.68 -22.76 -1.17
CA ALA A 21 -14.59 -22.53 -0.06
C ALA A 21 -15.85 -23.41 -0.12
N ASP A 22 -16.39 -23.66 -1.32
CA ASP A 22 -17.56 -24.53 -1.50
C ASP A 22 -17.23 -26.02 -1.33
N ASN A 23 -15.98 -26.42 -1.58
CA ASN A 23 -15.52 -27.82 -1.43
C ASN A 23 -15.03 -28.15 -0.01
N THR A 24 -14.96 -27.19 0.91
CA THR A 24 -14.37 -27.41 2.24
C THR A 24 -15.38 -27.97 3.25
N GLN A 25 -15.51 -29.30 3.24
CA GLN A 25 -15.78 -30.10 4.45
C GLN A 25 -14.54 -30.20 5.37
N ASN A 26 -13.40 -29.58 4.99
CA ASN A 26 -12.11 -29.73 5.65
C ASN A 26 -11.53 -28.38 6.10
N MET A 27 -11.72 -28.04 7.37
CA MET A 27 -11.24 -26.80 8.02
C MET A 27 -9.73 -26.57 7.88
N GLU A 28 -8.94 -27.62 7.66
CA GLU A 28 -7.48 -27.55 7.48
C GLU A 28 -7.08 -26.83 6.17
N GLN A 29 -7.87 -26.93 5.11
CA GLN A 29 -7.58 -26.26 3.83
C GLN A 29 -7.81 -24.74 3.90
N LEU A 30 -8.81 -24.29 4.65
CA LEU A 30 -9.08 -22.87 4.88
C LEU A 30 -7.91 -22.20 5.64
N CYS A 31 -7.36 -22.90 6.66
CA CYS A 31 -6.20 -22.44 7.41
C CYS A 31 -4.94 -22.30 6.53
N ASN A 32 -4.67 -23.28 5.66
CA ASN A 32 -3.55 -23.21 4.71
C ASN A 32 -3.69 -22.06 3.71
N MET A 33 -4.91 -21.75 3.28
CA MET A 33 -5.19 -20.59 2.40
C MET A 33 -4.93 -19.27 3.11
N GLU A 34 -5.30 -19.14 4.39
CA GLU A 34 -4.98 -17.98 5.21
C GLU A 34 -3.46 -17.79 5.37
N GLN A 35 -2.72 -18.89 5.54
CA GLN A 35 -1.25 -18.86 5.56
C GLN A 35 -0.64 -18.49 4.20
N MET A 36 -1.20 -18.97 3.09
CA MET A 36 -0.77 -18.55 1.74
C MET A 36 -1.05 -17.07 1.47
N LEU A 37 -2.22 -16.56 1.88
CA LEU A 37 -2.55 -15.13 1.78
C LEU A 37 -1.67 -14.29 2.71
N ALA A 38 -1.30 -14.81 3.88
CA ALA A 38 -0.34 -14.19 4.78
C ALA A 38 1.06 -14.15 4.15
N GLN A 39 1.50 -15.19 3.44
CA GLN A 39 2.74 -15.18 2.64
C GLN A 39 2.66 -14.23 1.43
N ALA A 40 1.47 -14.00 0.88
CA ALA A 40 1.23 -13.00 -0.15
C ALA A 40 1.31 -11.54 0.35
N ARG A 41 1.50 -11.31 1.67
CA ARG A 41 1.82 -10.00 2.27
C ARG A 41 3.24 -9.51 1.93
N LYS A 42 3.74 -9.80 0.73
CA LYS A 42 4.96 -9.18 0.18
C LYS A 42 4.80 -7.68 -0.08
N ARG A 43 3.58 -7.13 0.02
CA ARG A 43 3.32 -5.70 -0.12
C ARG A 43 3.55 -5.00 1.21
N LYS A 44 4.35 -3.92 1.20
CA LYS A 44 4.57 -3.05 2.36
C LYS A 44 3.22 -2.56 2.89
N ARG A 45 3.02 -2.64 4.21
CA ARG A 45 1.81 -2.14 4.87
C ARG A 45 1.67 -0.64 4.55
N ARG A 46 0.43 -0.18 4.34
CA ARG A 46 0.16 1.24 4.10
C ARG A 46 0.56 2.06 5.33
N THR A 47 1.39 3.09 5.13
CA THR A 47 1.68 4.09 6.16
C THR A 47 0.50 5.04 6.29
N SER A 48 -0.02 5.20 7.51
CA SER A 48 -0.98 6.27 7.82
C SER A 48 -0.21 7.53 8.17
N ILE A 49 -0.53 8.65 7.53
CA ILE A 49 0.11 9.94 7.80
C ILE A 49 -0.90 10.81 8.54
N GLU A 50 -0.54 11.26 9.73
CA GLU A 50 -1.37 12.12 10.55
C GLU A 50 -1.66 13.48 9.88
N ASN A 51 -2.76 14.13 10.27
CA ASN A 51 -3.21 15.38 9.63
C ASN A 51 -2.21 16.53 9.80
N ASN A 52 -1.55 16.63 10.95
CA ASN A 52 -0.48 17.60 11.22
C ASN A 52 0.71 17.41 10.26
N VAL A 53 1.21 16.17 10.14
CA VAL A 53 2.33 15.80 9.25
C VAL A 53 1.95 16.04 7.79
N LYS A 54 0.71 15.72 7.41
CA LYS A 54 0.18 16.03 6.08
C LYS A 54 0.20 17.53 5.79
N GLY A 55 -0.23 18.36 6.74
CA GLY A 55 -0.17 19.82 6.61
C GLY A 55 1.25 20.33 6.40
N THR A 56 2.21 19.80 7.15
CA THR A 56 3.63 20.17 6.99
C THR A 56 4.19 19.73 5.63
N LEU A 57 3.86 18.52 5.15
CA LEU A 57 4.24 18.05 3.81
C LEU A 57 3.68 18.94 2.70
N GLU A 58 2.43 19.40 2.80
CA GLU A 58 1.84 20.36 1.86
C GLU A 58 2.60 21.71 1.87
N ASN A 59 3.00 22.21 3.05
CA ASN A 59 3.80 23.44 3.15
C ASN A 59 5.16 23.30 2.46
N PHE A 60 5.85 22.16 2.62
CA PHE A 60 7.08 21.88 1.87
C PHE A 60 6.82 21.78 0.36
N PHE A 61 5.72 21.14 -0.04
CA PHE A 61 5.35 20.99 -1.44
C PHE A 61 5.08 22.33 -2.14
N GLN A 62 4.45 23.29 -1.46
CA GLN A 62 4.23 24.63 -1.98
C GLN A 62 5.54 25.38 -2.26
N LYS A 63 6.58 25.14 -1.45
CA LYS A 63 7.92 25.74 -1.66
C LYS A 63 8.67 25.04 -2.80
N CYS A 64 8.64 23.72 -2.82
CA CYS A 64 9.28 22.92 -3.85
C CYS A 64 8.46 21.65 -4.11
N SER A 65 7.79 21.60 -5.27
CA SER A 65 7.01 20.40 -5.67
C SER A 65 7.90 19.24 -6.10
N LYS A 66 9.19 19.50 -6.33
CA LYS A 66 10.19 18.50 -6.74
C LYS A 66 11.46 18.53 -5.88
N PRO A 67 11.38 18.20 -4.58
CA PRO A 67 12.57 18.17 -3.74
C PRO A 67 13.57 17.13 -4.24
N GLY A 68 14.86 17.48 -4.16
CA GLY A 68 15.97 16.58 -4.47
C GLY A 68 16.15 15.50 -3.41
N PRO A 69 17.05 14.51 -3.64
CA PRO A 69 17.26 13.39 -2.71
C PRO A 69 17.67 13.82 -1.30
N GLN A 70 18.48 14.88 -1.18
CA GLN A 70 18.94 15.40 0.11
C GLN A 70 17.81 16.12 0.86
N GLU A 71 16.98 16.89 0.16
CA GLU A 71 15.81 17.55 0.75
C GLU A 71 14.77 16.53 1.21
N ILE A 72 14.54 15.46 0.43
CA ILE A 72 13.66 14.36 0.86
C ILE A 72 14.19 13.69 2.13
N TYR A 73 15.50 13.52 2.25
CA TYR A 73 16.11 12.98 3.47
C TYR A 73 15.89 13.91 4.66
N GLN A 74 16.12 15.22 4.49
CA GLN A 74 15.90 16.20 5.57
C GLN A 74 14.44 16.23 6.03
N ILE A 75 13.49 16.28 5.09
CA ILE A 75 12.06 16.28 5.42
C ILE A 75 11.65 14.98 6.15
N ALA A 76 12.26 13.85 5.80
CA ALA A 76 12.00 12.57 6.45
C ALA A 76 12.49 12.57 7.91
N GLU A 77 13.68 13.10 8.18
CA GLU A 77 14.21 13.27 9.55
C GLU A 77 13.34 14.25 10.36
N ASP A 78 13.02 15.42 9.79
CA ASP A 78 12.22 16.47 10.45
C ASP A 78 10.82 15.97 10.87
N LEU A 79 10.22 15.08 10.06
CA LEU A 79 8.89 14.52 10.29
C LEU A 79 8.92 13.13 10.94
N SER A 80 10.11 12.59 11.24
CA SER A 80 10.29 11.22 11.74
C SER A 80 9.56 10.17 10.89
N LEU A 81 9.64 10.30 9.57
CA LEU A 81 9.07 9.38 8.59
C LEU A 81 10.16 8.62 7.85
N GLU A 82 9.83 7.44 7.30
CA GLU A 82 10.73 6.77 6.38
C GLU A 82 10.91 7.60 5.08
N LYS A 83 12.14 7.68 4.59
CA LYS A 83 12.50 8.36 3.34
C LYS A 83 11.60 7.99 2.16
N ASP A 84 11.27 6.70 2.02
CA ASP A 84 10.41 6.22 0.95
C ASP A 84 8.95 6.69 1.09
N VAL A 85 8.47 6.88 2.31
CA VAL A 85 7.12 7.43 2.56
C VAL A 85 7.06 8.86 2.06
N VAL A 86 8.05 9.69 2.43
CA VAL A 86 8.13 11.09 1.97
C VAL A 86 8.27 11.14 0.45
N ARG A 87 9.20 10.37 -0.13
CA ARG A 87 9.39 10.30 -1.59
C ARG A 87 8.11 9.93 -2.32
N VAL A 88 7.43 8.86 -1.91
CA VAL A 88 6.18 8.39 -2.53
C VAL A 88 5.06 9.39 -2.31
N TRP A 89 4.99 10.06 -1.16
CA TRP A 89 4.02 11.11 -0.91
C TRP A 89 4.17 12.26 -1.92
N PHE A 90 5.39 12.78 -2.11
CA PHE A 90 5.66 13.83 -3.11
C PHE A 90 5.35 13.34 -4.52
N CYS A 91 5.68 12.09 -4.87
CA CYS A 91 5.35 11.51 -6.18
C CYS A 91 3.83 11.41 -6.42
N ASN A 92 3.05 11.02 -5.41
CA ASN A 92 1.60 10.92 -5.52
C ASN A 92 0.90 12.27 -5.48
N ARG A 93 1.56 13.31 -4.93
CA ARG A 93 0.99 14.64 -4.75
C ARG A 93 1.13 15.54 -5.98
N ARG A 94 2.19 15.34 -6.78
CA ARG A 94 2.42 15.97 -8.09
C ARG A 94 1.33 15.63 -9.08
#